data_AF-A0A2G8RWG5-F1
#
_entry.id   AF-A0A2G8RWG5-F1
#
_cell.length_a   1.000
_cell.length_b   1.000
_cell.length_c   1.000
_cell.angle_alpha   90.00
_cell.angle_beta   90.00
_cell.angle_gamma   90.00
#
_symmetry.space_group_name_H-M   'P 1'
#
loop_
_entity.id
_entity.type
_entity.pdbx_description
1 polymer ?
#
loop_
_entity_poly.entity_id
_entity_poly.type
_entity_poly.pdbx_seq_one_letter_code
_entity_poly.pdbx_strand_id
1 'polypeptide(L)'
;MSLSSLFSSFFQTVHADAPEEKEAPQEEPAEEPQAEEEEEEPEDILPALTEECTESAKCAPAAKHFAHCEEKVNAGQGFKGEDCVEEFWLRRTKTVRQAQVEEALAYLP
;
A
#
# COMPACT_ATOMS: atom_id res chain seq x y z
N MET A 1 -21.46 4.33 -35.19
CA MET A 1 -20.23 4.43 -34.37
C MET A 1 -20.37 3.41 -33.27
N SER A 2 -19.59 2.34 -33.31
CA SER A 2 -19.80 1.15 -32.47
C SER A 2 -19.34 1.41 -31.03
N LEU A 3 -20.10 0.93 -30.04
CA LEU A 3 -19.77 1.00 -28.60
C LEU A 3 -18.39 0.39 -28.29
N SER A 4 -17.92 -0.50 -29.16
CA SER A 4 -16.57 -1.10 -29.11
C SER A 4 -15.45 -0.05 -29.14
N SER A 5 -15.61 1.05 -29.89
CA SER A 5 -14.56 2.08 -30.00
C SER A 5 -14.45 2.96 -28.76
N LEU A 6 -15.52 3.07 -27.94
CA LEU A 6 -15.49 3.84 -26.69
C LEU A 6 -14.85 3.04 -25.54
N PHE A 7 -15.06 1.73 -25.50
CA PHE A 7 -14.40 0.86 -24.51
C PHE A 7 -12.89 0.72 -24.76
N SER A 8 -12.44 0.65 -26.03
CA SER A 8 -11.01 0.62 -26.37
C SER A 8 -10.25 1.91 -26.06
N SER A 9 -10.94 3.04 -25.92
CA SER A 9 -10.31 4.31 -25.53
C SER A 9 -10.14 4.45 -24.01
N PHE A 10 -10.90 3.70 -23.21
CA PHE A 10 -10.86 3.77 -21.75
C PHE A 10 -9.96 2.71 -21.14
N PHE A 11 -9.87 1.54 -21.77
CA PHE A 11 -8.89 0.52 -21.43
C PHE A 11 -7.84 0.51 -22.53
N GLN A 12 -6.63 1.01 -22.26
CA GLN A 12 -5.48 0.79 -23.13
C GLN A 12 -5.30 -0.73 -23.27
N THR A 13 -5.83 -1.29 -24.34
CA THR A 13 -5.65 -2.69 -24.69
C THR A 13 -4.18 -2.88 -25.03
N VAL A 14 -3.39 -3.30 -24.03
CA VAL A 14 -2.06 -3.85 -24.25
C VAL A 14 -2.25 -5.11 -25.09
N HIS A 15 -1.95 -5.01 -26.38
CA HIS A 15 -1.72 -6.18 -27.20
C HIS A 15 -0.40 -6.79 -26.74
N ALA A 16 -0.46 -7.84 -25.92
CA ALA A 16 0.64 -8.76 -25.80
C ALA A 16 0.74 -9.50 -27.15
N ASP A 17 1.45 -8.90 -28.09
CA ASP A 17 1.88 -9.52 -29.35
C ASP A 17 2.91 -10.59 -28.94
N ALA A 18 2.40 -11.74 -28.49
CA ALA A 18 3.19 -12.94 -28.31
C ALA A 18 3.38 -13.54 -29.70
N PRO A 19 4.59 -13.50 -30.29
CA PRO A 19 4.83 -14.23 -31.52
C PRO A 19 4.69 -15.74 -31.23
N GLU A 20 3.82 -16.37 -32.01
CA GLU A 20 3.65 -17.82 -32.13
C GLU A 20 4.99 -18.58 -32.19
N GLU A 21 4.98 -19.72 -31.50
CA GLU A 21 5.78 -20.94 -31.68
C GLU A 21 7.01 -20.90 -32.61
N LYS A 22 8.18 -21.12 -32.01
CA LYS A 22 9.21 -22.00 -32.58
C LYS A 22 9.67 -22.98 -31.51
N GLU A 23 9.26 -24.24 -31.66
CA GLU A 23 9.89 -25.38 -31.01
C GLU A 23 11.35 -25.50 -31.47
N ALA A 24 12.27 -25.66 -30.51
CA ALA A 24 13.55 -26.33 -30.67
C ALA A 24 13.99 -26.88 -29.30
N PRO A 25 13.98 -28.21 -29.07
CA PRO A 25 14.43 -28.83 -27.82
C PRO A 25 15.94 -29.08 -27.79
N GLN A 26 16.61 -28.75 -26.67
CA GLN A 26 17.94 -29.16 -26.16
C GLN A 26 18.52 -27.98 -25.35
N GLU A 27 19.04 -28.08 -24.13
CA GLU A 27 19.71 -29.11 -23.34
C GLU A 27 19.41 -28.86 -21.86
N GLU A 28 19.35 -29.90 -21.02
CA GLU A 28 19.51 -29.75 -19.57
C GLU A 28 20.96 -29.35 -19.26
N PRO A 29 21.18 -28.41 -18.32
CA PRO A 29 22.31 -28.52 -17.44
C PRO A 29 21.88 -28.50 -15.97
N ALA A 30 22.31 -29.56 -15.29
CA ALA A 30 22.82 -29.57 -13.92
C ALA A 30 22.09 -28.75 -12.86
N GLU A 31 21.43 -29.48 -11.96
CA GLU A 31 20.98 -29.08 -10.63
C GLU A 31 22.18 -28.59 -9.80
N GLU A 32 22.48 -27.28 -9.83
CA GLU A 32 23.27 -26.60 -8.81
C GLU A 32 22.38 -26.36 -7.57
N PRO A 33 22.88 -26.56 -6.34
CA PRO A 33 22.10 -26.16 -5.16
C PRO A 33 22.07 -24.64 -5.15
N GLN A 34 20.92 -24.09 -5.54
CA GLN A 34 20.59 -22.69 -5.39
C GLN A 34 20.67 -22.38 -3.89
N ALA A 35 21.80 -21.80 -3.48
CA ALA A 35 21.91 -21.18 -2.18
C ALA A 35 20.80 -20.12 -2.12
N GLU A 36 19.82 -20.30 -1.23
CA GLU A 36 18.86 -19.28 -0.86
C GLU A 36 19.67 -18.06 -0.38
N GLU A 37 19.95 -17.12 -1.27
CA GLU A 37 20.14 -15.73 -0.90
C GLU A 37 18.84 -15.31 -0.20
N GLU A 38 18.86 -15.26 1.13
CA GLU A 38 17.87 -14.51 1.90
C GLU A 38 17.96 -13.05 1.43
N GLU A 39 17.14 -12.69 0.44
CA GLU A 39 16.89 -11.29 0.12
C GLU A 39 16.35 -10.63 1.40
N GLU A 40 17.11 -9.71 2.00
CA GLU A 40 16.61 -8.87 3.09
C GLU A 40 15.41 -8.08 2.55
N GLU A 41 14.19 -8.48 2.94
CA GLU A 41 13.00 -7.69 2.67
C GLU A 41 13.16 -6.31 3.35
N PRO A 42 12.77 -5.21 2.67
CA PRO A 42 12.83 -3.89 3.27
C PRO A 42 11.98 -3.83 4.53
N GLU A 43 12.52 -3.28 5.62
CA GLU A 43 11.78 -3.11 6.87
C GLU A 43 10.51 -2.29 6.66
N ASP A 44 9.42 -2.68 7.31
CA ASP A 44 8.19 -1.89 7.31
C ASP A 44 8.41 -0.61 8.13
N ILE A 45 8.46 0.52 7.44
CA ILE A 45 8.64 1.85 8.05
C ILE A 45 7.34 2.42 8.64
N LEU A 46 6.17 1.81 8.39
CA LEU A 46 4.88 2.30 8.91
C LEU A 46 4.84 2.44 10.44
N PRO A 47 5.40 1.52 11.26
CA PRO A 47 5.40 1.64 12.70
C PRO A 47 6.13 2.90 13.17
N ALA A 48 7.37 3.11 12.68
CA ALA A 48 8.17 4.30 13.01
C ALA A 48 7.46 5.59 12.62
N LEU A 49 6.93 5.65 11.39
CA LEU A 49 6.17 6.80 10.90
C LEU A 49 4.87 7.04 11.68
N THR A 50 4.25 5.98 12.20
CA THR A 50 3.05 6.13 13.03
C THR A 50 3.43 6.77 14.36
N GLU A 51 4.51 6.34 15.01
CA GLU A 51 5.00 6.91 16.27
C GLU A 51 5.37 8.38 16.11
N GLU A 52 6.23 8.71 15.14
CA GLU A 52 6.63 10.10 14.87
C GLU A 52 5.44 11.01 14.55
N CYS A 53 4.49 10.50 13.76
CA CYS A 53 3.28 11.25 13.41
C CYS A 53 2.44 11.54 14.66
N THR A 54 2.31 10.61 15.61
CA THR A 54 1.59 10.86 16.87
C THR A 54 2.21 11.97 17.73
N GLU A 55 3.53 12.14 17.67
CA GLU A 55 4.24 13.21 18.38
C GLU A 55 4.20 14.54 17.62
N SER A 56 4.03 14.49 16.29
CA SER A 56 3.98 15.68 15.45
C SER A 56 2.71 16.52 15.67
N ALA A 57 2.85 17.85 15.53
CA ALA A 57 1.70 18.75 15.57
C ALA A 57 0.68 18.50 14.44
N LYS A 58 1.12 17.92 13.32
CA LYS A 58 0.27 17.63 12.16
C LYS A 58 -0.70 16.48 12.44
N CYS A 59 -0.28 15.43 13.15
CA CYS A 59 -1.13 14.24 13.39
C CYS A 59 -1.62 14.07 14.83
N ALA A 60 -0.98 14.71 15.82
CA ALA A 60 -1.41 14.64 17.22
C ALA A 60 -2.92 14.86 17.45
N PRO A 61 -3.62 15.83 16.82
CA PRO A 61 -5.07 15.97 17.02
C PRO A 61 -5.86 14.78 16.46
N ALA A 62 -5.54 14.32 15.24
CA ALA A 62 -6.21 13.18 14.63
C ALA A 62 -5.95 11.87 15.40
N ALA A 63 -4.72 11.69 15.91
CA ALA A 63 -4.37 10.55 16.77
C ALA A 63 -5.18 10.54 18.07
N LYS A 64 -5.35 11.71 18.72
CA LYS A 64 -6.18 11.84 19.93
C LYS A 64 -7.65 11.54 19.66
N HIS A 65 -8.20 12.02 18.54
CA HIS A 65 -9.58 11.73 18.16
C HIS A 65 -9.80 10.24 17.91
N PHE A 66 -8.87 9.60 17.21
CA PHE A 66 -8.92 8.15 16.99
C PHE A 66 -8.87 7.37 18.31
N ALA A 67 -7.94 7.71 19.21
CA ALA A 67 -7.83 7.04 20.51
C ALA A 67 -9.11 7.20 21.36
N HIS A 68 -9.70 8.39 21.36
CA HIS A 68 -10.96 8.65 22.05
C HIS A 68 -12.14 7.89 21.42
N CYS A 69 -12.19 7.79 20.09
CA CYS A 69 -13.19 6.96 19.42
C CYS A 69 -13.03 5.49 19.81
N GLU A 70 -11.82 4.94 19.76
CA GLU A 70 -11.56 3.55 20.15
C GLU A 70 -11.93 3.28 21.61
N GLU A 71 -11.58 4.17 22.53
CA GLU A 71 -11.96 4.04 23.94
C GLU A 71 -13.49 3.95 24.08
N LYS A 72 -14.22 4.84 23.40
CA LYS A 72 -15.68 4.90 23.47
C LYS A 72 -16.35 3.69 22.82
N VAL A 73 -15.90 3.27 21.64
CA VAL A 73 -16.43 2.11 20.92
C VAL A 73 -16.12 0.82 21.69
N ASN A 74 -14.89 0.65 22.16
CA ASN A 74 -14.49 -0.54 22.94
C ASN A 74 -15.17 -0.58 24.31
N ALA A 75 -15.46 0.57 24.93
CA ALA A 75 -16.24 0.65 26.16
C ALA A 75 -17.75 0.43 25.95
N GLY A 76 -18.23 0.27 24.71
CA GLY A 76 -19.65 0.16 24.38
C GLY A 76 -20.44 1.45 24.65
N GLN A 77 -19.76 2.57 24.80
CA GLN A 77 -20.33 3.91 24.98
C GLN A 77 -20.59 4.62 23.64
N GLY A 78 -20.18 4.00 22.54
CA GLY A 78 -20.45 4.48 21.19
C GLY A 78 -21.91 4.29 20.79
N PHE A 79 -22.32 4.96 19.71
CA PHE A 79 -23.61 4.73 19.09
C PHE A 79 -23.68 3.31 18.49
N LYS A 80 -24.90 2.79 18.29
CA LYS A 80 -25.06 1.48 17.63
C LYS A 80 -24.51 1.54 16.21
N GLY A 81 -23.48 0.74 15.95
CA GLY A 81 -22.78 0.72 14.67
C GLY A 81 -21.81 1.88 14.48
N GLU A 82 -21.43 2.57 15.56
CA GLU A 82 -20.30 3.50 15.52
C GLU A 82 -19.00 2.72 15.32
N ASP A 83 -18.23 3.13 14.32
CA ASP A 83 -16.88 2.69 14.03
C ASP A 83 -15.94 3.90 14.01
N CYS A 84 -14.63 3.64 14.06
CA CYS A 84 -13.61 4.69 14.06
C CYS A 84 -12.93 4.84 12.69
N VAL A 85 -13.61 4.46 11.61
CA VAL A 85 -13.03 4.48 10.26
C VAL A 85 -12.76 5.91 9.83
N GLU A 86 -13.65 6.86 10.12
CA GLU A 86 -13.42 8.27 9.77
C GLU A 86 -12.14 8.82 10.41
N GLU A 87 -11.97 8.63 11.72
CA GLU A 87 -10.78 9.04 12.47
C GLU A 87 -9.53 8.29 12.00
N PHE A 88 -9.68 7.01 11.62
CA PHE A 88 -8.59 6.22 11.04
C PHE A 88 -8.10 6.82 9.73
N TRP A 89 -9.01 7.16 8.80
CA TRP A 89 -8.64 7.77 7.52
C TRP A 89 -8.02 9.16 7.71
N LEU A 90 -8.59 10.00 8.59
CA LEU A 90 -8.04 11.31 8.90
C LEU A 90 -6.60 11.20 9.45
N ARG A 91 -6.33 10.23 10.32
CA ARG A 91 -4.97 9.95 10.86
C ARG A 91 -4.03 9.34 9.82
N ARG A 92 -4.44 8.30 9.10
CA ARG A 92 -3.55 7.49 8.25
C ARG A 92 -3.32 8.09 6.86
N THR A 93 -4.36 8.56 6.18
CA THR A 93 -4.24 8.88 4.74
C THR A 93 -3.98 10.35 4.45
N LYS A 94 -4.37 11.25 5.37
CA LYS A 94 -4.08 12.68 5.22
C LYS A 94 -2.76 13.08 5.87
N THR A 95 -2.38 12.45 6.99
CA THR A 95 -1.21 12.87 7.76
C THR A 95 -0.06 11.85 7.79
N VAL A 96 -0.29 10.56 8.08
CA VAL A 96 0.81 9.54 8.04
C VAL A 96 1.31 9.34 6.61
N ARG A 97 0.41 9.23 5.62
CA ARG A 97 0.80 9.08 4.21
C ARG A 97 1.60 10.27 3.69
N GLN A 98 1.34 11.50 4.17
CA GLN A 98 2.18 12.65 3.84
C GLN A 98 3.59 12.49 4.41
N ALA A 99 3.72 12.01 5.65
CA ALA A 99 5.04 11.70 6.23
C ALA A 99 5.75 10.57 5.44
N GLN A 100 5.04 9.49 5.05
CA GLN A 100 5.63 8.43 4.22
C GLN A 100 6.12 8.94 2.87
N VAL A 101 5.40 9.86 2.24
CA VAL A 101 5.81 10.44 0.95
C VAL A 101 7.00 11.39 1.14
N GLU A 102 7.05 12.19 2.20
CA GLU A 102 8.21 13.03 2.52
C GLU A 102 9.47 12.19 2.78
N GLU A 103 9.36 11.07 3.51
CA GLU A 103 10.48 10.16 3.77
C GLU A 103 10.90 9.35 2.52
N ALA A 104 9.94 8.88 1.73
CA ALA A 104 10.23 8.23 0.44
C ALA A 104 10.90 9.20 -0.55
N LEU A 105 10.56 10.50 -0.52
CA LEU A 105 11.26 11.53 -1.29
C LEU A 105 12.67 11.81 -0.77
N ALA A 106 12.92 11.65 0.54
CA ALA A 106 14.26 11.76 1.11
C ALA A 106 15.18 10.60 0.69
N TYR A 107 14.61 9.47 0.26
CA TYR A 107 15.33 8.32 -0.28
C TYR A 107 15.50 8.34 -1.81
N LEU A 108 14.98 9.36 -2.50
CA LEU A 108 15.18 9.56 -3.94
C LEU A 108 16.48 10.38 -4.20
N PRO A 109 17.39 9.89 -5.05
CA PRO A 109 18.70 10.51 -5.31
C PRO A 109 18.65 11.83 -6.10
#